data_AF-A0A9E1MWA6-F1
#
_entry.id   AF-A0A9E1MWA6-F1
#
_cell.length_a   1.000
_cell.length_b   1.000
_cell.length_c   1.000
_cell.angle_alpha   90.00
_cell.angle_beta   90.00
_cell.angle_gamma   90.00
#
_symmetry.space_group_name_H-M   'P 1'
#
loop_
_entity.id
_entity.type
_entity.pdbx_description
1 polymer ?
#
loop_
_entity_poly.entity_id
_entity_poly.type
_entity_poly.pdbx_seq_one_letter_code
_entity_poly.pdbx_strand_id
1 'polypeptide(L)'
;MEQLPLVEEIREARRLSEEAHQAQLHIARIDAGLQSIAIVAQQHASHPTIQPPCPAGELVAELADFWPQFKSLADAGPRPSHVYHLQLTKRRSQLELCRQVLAPLTHDAQQRAQVLAELQHRQRHELEDPKWAKAVAELGKMGQERDKLVKKLTPLQQRIALTSPAAEMLSAFIDRLDGELETKNGPDERGRQSWRAVSMAKSMLATLDSLLGQLQLEIALPKVPTIPAIPDPVVNEQLWQEVIRTRRELADLNQIVGQEARTLILQADECTQRFEEITEWLKEQMG
;
A
#
# COMPACT_ATOMS: atom_id res chain seq x y z
N MET A 1 9.81 32.57 -15.78
CA MET A 1 10.06 33.03 -14.40
C MET A 1 11.55 32.90 -14.16
N GLU A 2 12.18 33.82 -13.43
CA GLU A 2 13.57 33.63 -13.00
C GLU A 2 13.61 32.43 -12.04
N GLN A 3 14.53 31.51 -12.30
CA GLN A 3 14.74 30.35 -11.44
C GLN A 3 15.23 30.84 -10.07
N LEU A 4 14.70 30.26 -8.99
CA LEU A 4 15.15 30.61 -7.63
C LEU A 4 16.66 30.35 -7.48
N PRO A 5 17.34 31.10 -6.60
CA PRO A 5 18.77 30.94 -6.41
C PRO A 5 19.09 29.52 -5.92
N LEU A 6 20.23 28.99 -6.38
CA LEU A 6 20.80 27.71 -5.94
C LEU A 6 19.94 26.45 -6.20
N VAL A 7 18.90 26.53 -7.02
CA VAL A 7 17.97 25.40 -7.25
C VAL A 7 18.66 24.19 -7.88
N GLU A 8 19.49 24.39 -8.91
CA GLU A 8 20.18 23.25 -9.58
C GLU A 8 21.23 22.63 -8.65
N GLU A 9 21.95 23.45 -7.88
CA GLU A 9 22.92 23.00 -6.90
C GLU A 9 22.26 22.19 -5.78
N ILE A 10 21.09 22.65 -5.29
CA ILE A 10 20.31 21.93 -4.28
C ILE A 10 19.74 20.63 -4.86
N ARG A 11 19.26 20.65 -6.11
CA ARG A 11 18.73 19.46 -6.78
C ARG A 11 19.80 18.39 -6.94
N GLU A 12 20.99 18.78 -7.40
CA GLU A 12 22.12 17.87 -7.55
C GLU A 12 22.63 17.37 -6.19
N ALA A 13 22.76 18.26 -5.19
CA ALA A 13 23.14 17.87 -3.83
C ALA A 13 22.13 16.89 -3.21
N ARG A 14 20.83 17.08 -3.46
CA ARG A 14 19.78 16.15 -3.02
C ARG A 14 19.90 14.80 -3.73
N ARG A 15 20.07 14.79 -5.06
CA ARG A 15 20.28 13.56 -5.84
C ARG A 15 21.47 12.76 -5.28
N LEU A 16 22.60 13.44 -5.06
CA LEU A 16 23.81 12.84 -4.53
C LEU A 16 23.64 12.35 -3.07
N SER A 17 22.89 13.08 -2.25
CA SER A 17 22.60 12.70 -0.87
C SER A 17 21.68 11.47 -0.80
N GLU A 18 20.65 11.41 -1.65
CA GLU A 18 19.74 10.27 -1.72
C GLU A 18 20.47 9.01 -2.22
N GLU A 19 21.30 9.15 -3.27
CA GLU A 19 22.14 8.04 -3.76
C GLU A 19 23.06 7.48 -2.66
N ALA A 20 23.68 8.36 -1.87
CA ALA A 20 24.53 7.97 -0.76
C ALA A 20 23.76 7.29 0.39
N HIS A 21 22.56 7.78 0.69
CA HIS A 21 21.67 7.18 1.69
C HIS A 21 21.21 5.78 1.25
N GLN A 22 20.77 5.63 0.00
CA GLN A 22 20.40 4.34 -0.57
C GLN A 22 21.58 3.36 -0.57
N ALA A 23 22.78 3.82 -0.92
CA ALA A 23 23.99 3.00 -0.82
C ALA A 23 24.23 2.51 0.61
N GLN A 24 23.99 3.35 1.63
CA GLN A 24 24.17 3.00 3.04
C GLN A 24 23.20 1.90 3.49
N LEU A 25 21.92 2.02 3.13
CA LEU A 25 20.91 1.00 3.42
C LEU A 25 21.28 -0.34 2.76
N HIS A 26 21.76 -0.29 1.52
CA HIS A 26 22.11 -1.48 0.76
C HIS A 26 23.41 -2.14 1.22
N ILE A 27 24.42 -1.39 1.70
CA ILE A 27 25.63 -1.98 2.30
C ILE A 27 25.28 -2.83 3.51
N ALA A 28 24.38 -2.37 4.40
CA ALA A 28 23.97 -3.17 5.54
C ALA A 28 23.32 -4.50 5.12
N ARG A 29 22.51 -4.48 4.05
CA ARG A 29 21.91 -5.69 3.46
C ARG A 29 22.96 -6.61 2.83
N ILE A 30 23.95 -6.04 2.15
CA ILE A 30 25.07 -6.78 1.55
C ILE A 30 25.90 -7.46 2.64
N ASP A 31 26.25 -6.75 3.72
CA ASP A 31 27.02 -7.31 4.83
C ASP A 31 26.27 -8.46 5.52
N ALA A 32 24.96 -8.33 5.74
CA ALA A 32 24.12 -9.43 6.22
C ALA A 32 24.07 -10.62 5.25
N GLY A 33 24.01 -10.36 3.94
CA GLY A 33 24.08 -11.38 2.90
C GLY A 33 25.41 -12.13 2.90
N LEU A 34 26.53 -11.42 3.02
CA LEU A 34 27.87 -12.00 3.12
C LEU A 34 28.03 -12.89 4.36
N GLN A 35 27.52 -12.44 5.52
CA GLN A 35 27.50 -13.26 6.74
C GLN A 35 26.66 -14.52 6.56
N SER A 36 25.48 -14.40 5.94
CA SER A 36 24.60 -15.54 5.66
C SER A 36 25.28 -16.57 4.74
N ILE A 37 25.98 -16.12 3.70
CA ILE A 37 26.78 -17.01 2.83
C ILE A 37 27.88 -17.71 3.62
N ALA A 38 28.58 -16.99 4.52
CA ALA A 38 29.65 -17.58 5.32
C ALA A 38 29.13 -18.71 6.24
N ILE A 39 27.99 -18.49 6.90
CA ILE A 39 27.33 -19.49 7.75
C ILE A 39 26.91 -20.71 6.92
N VAL A 40 26.25 -20.50 5.79
CA VAL A 40 25.79 -21.59 4.91
C VAL A 40 26.97 -22.36 4.30
N ALA A 41 28.05 -21.68 3.93
CA ALA A 41 29.27 -22.32 3.43
C ALA A 41 29.92 -23.22 4.50
N GLN A 42 29.97 -22.76 5.75
CA GLN A 42 30.49 -23.55 6.88
C GLN A 42 29.62 -24.78 7.18
N GLN A 43 28.29 -24.61 7.15
CA GLN A 43 27.34 -25.71 7.32
C GLN A 43 27.48 -26.75 6.20
N HIS A 44 27.55 -26.30 4.93
CA HIS A 44 27.72 -27.20 3.80
C HIS A 44 29.06 -27.94 3.82
N ALA A 45 30.14 -27.30 4.28
CA ALA A 45 31.43 -27.95 4.47
C ALA A 45 31.37 -29.08 5.51
N SER A 46 30.54 -28.93 6.54
CA SER A 46 30.35 -29.92 7.62
C SER A 46 29.33 -31.00 7.25
N HIS A 47 28.32 -30.66 6.42
CA HIS A 47 27.23 -31.53 6.01
C HIS A 47 26.90 -31.35 4.51
N PRO A 48 27.68 -31.97 3.59
CA PRO A 48 27.55 -31.73 2.14
C PRO A 48 26.21 -32.15 1.52
N THR A 49 25.45 -33.01 2.21
CA THR A 49 24.12 -33.46 1.79
C THR A 49 23.03 -32.41 2.01
N ILE A 50 23.29 -31.38 2.82
CA ILE A 50 22.34 -30.29 3.05
C ILE A 50 22.64 -29.16 2.05
N GLN A 51 21.67 -28.84 1.20
CA GLN A 51 21.74 -27.78 0.20
C GLN A 51 20.57 -26.81 0.39
N PRO A 52 20.67 -25.87 1.34
CA PRO A 52 19.63 -24.87 1.52
C PRO A 52 19.61 -23.90 0.32
N PRO A 53 18.56 -23.09 0.15
CA PRO A 53 18.53 -22.04 -0.86
C PRO A 53 19.78 -21.15 -0.77
N CYS A 54 20.34 -20.73 -1.91
CA CYS A 54 21.49 -19.83 -1.93
C CYS A 54 21.08 -18.46 -1.33
N PRO A 55 21.71 -18.01 -0.24
CA PRO A 55 21.30 -16.78 0.45
C PRO A 55 21.56 -15.53 -0.42
N ALA A 56 20.80 -14.46 -0.14
CA ALA A 56 20.86 -13.19 -0.88
C ALA A 56 20.65 -13.33 -2.40
N GLY A 57 19.79 -14.27 -2.81
CA GLY A 57 19.52 -14.61 -4.21
C GLY A 57 19.02 -13.44 -5.05
N GLU A 58 18.12 -12.63 -4.49
CA GLU A 58 17.48 -11.49 -5.17
C GLU A 58 18.27 -10.18 -5.01
N LEU A 59 19.11 -10.08 -3.96
CA LEU A 59 19.77 -8.83 -3.59
C LEU A 59 20.59 -8.17 -4.71
N VAL A 60 21.32 -8.95 -5.51
CA VAL A 60 22.13 -8.40 -6.62
C VAL A 60 21.24 -7.92 -7.77
N ALA A 61 20.09 -8.55 -7.99
CA ALA A 61 19.12 -8.11 -8.99
C ALA A 61 18.44 -6.81 -8.54
N GLU A 62 17.99 -6.75 -7.30
CA GLU A 62 17.44 -5.51 -6.71
C GLU A 62 18.45 -4.35 -6.79
N LEU A 63 19.73 -4.61 -6.48
CA LEU A 63 20.78 -3.60 -6.61
C LEU A 63 20.96 -3.10 -8.05
N ALA A 64 20.72 -3.94 -9.06
CA ALA A 64 20.83 -3.56 -10.46
C ALA A 64 19.70 -2.62 -10.91
N ASP A 65 18.56 -2.63 -10.22
CA ASP A 65 17.46 -1.69 -10.48
C ASP A 65 17.84 -0.26 -10.05
N PHE A 66 18.64 -0.12 -9.00
CA PHE A 66 19.14 1.18 -8.51
C PHE A 66 20.44 1.62 -9.19
N TRP A 67 21.36 0.69 -9.45
CA TRP A 67 22.66 0.96 -10.07
C TRP A 67 22.84 0.08 -11.33
N PRO A 68 22.54 0.61 -12.53
CA PRO A 68 22.56 -0.16 -13.79
C PRO A 68 23.89 -0.88 -14.09
N GLN A 69 25.01 -0.38 -13.55
CA GLN A 69 26.32 -1.01 -13.64
C GLN A 69 26.40 -2.41 -13.01
N PHE A 70 25.47 -2.76 -12.11
CA PHE A 70 25.36 -4.10 -11.52
C PHE A 70 24.52 -5.07 -12.38
N LYS A 71 23.89 -4.62 -13.46
CA LYS A 71 23.04 -5.48 -14.30
C LYS A 71 23.80 -6.67 -14.90
N SER A 72 24.99 -6.41 -15.45
CA SER A 72 25.87 -7.46 -15.97
C SER A 72 26.30 -8.45 -14.87
N LEU A 73 26.46 -7.95 -13.64
CA LEU A 73 26.78 -8.77 -12.48
C LEU A 73 25.60 -9.68 -12.13
N ALA A 74 24.38 -9.15 -12.08
CA ALA A 74 23.16 -9.91 -11.82
C ALA A 74 22.92 -11.02 -12.87
N ASP A 75 23.02 -10.68 -14.15
CA ASP A 75 22.86 -11.60 -15.29
C ASP A 75 23.89 -12.73 -15.26
N ALA A 76 25.11 -12.41 -14.81
CA ALA A 76 26.18 -13.37 -14.65
C ALA A 76 26.08 -14.18 -13.34
N GLY A 77 24.95 -14.22 -12.63
CA GLY A 77 24.81 -14.85 -11.32
C GLY A 77 25.06 -16.37 -11.22
N PRO A 78 24.90 -16.94 -10.01
CA PRO A 78 24.96 -18.38 -9.79
C PRO A 78 23.85 -19.07 -10.61
N ARG A 79 24.25 -20.02 -11.46
CA ARG A 79 23.31 -20.85 -12.23
C ARG A 79 22.87 -22.04 -11.36
N PRO A 80 21.60 -22.46 -11.41
CA PRO A 80 21.14 -23.65 -10.68
C PRO A 80 21.93 -24.92 -11.00
N SER A 81 22.50 -25.00 -12.20
CA SER A 81 23.32 -26.13 -12.67
C SER A 81 24.73 -26.18 -12.07
N HIS A 82 25.20 -25.13 -11.40
CA HIS A 82 26.52 -25.15 -10.75
C HIS A 82 26.49 -25.98 -9.47
N VAL A 83 27.61 -26.61 -9.12
CA VAL A 83 27.79 -27.25 -7.81
C VAL A 83 27.57 -26.20 -6.72
N TYR A 84 26.90 -26.58 -5.62
CA TYR A 84 26.44 -25.65 -4.59
C TYR A 84 27.56 -24.73 -4.05
N HIS A 85 28.77 -25.26 -3.81
CA HIS A 85 29.91 -24.45 -3.37
C HIS A 85 30.30 -23.37 -4.41
N LEU A 86 30.21 -23.64 -5.71
CA LEU A 86 30.45 -22.65 -6.77
C LEU A 86 29.35 -21.59 -6.78
N GLN A 87 28.10 -21.96 -6.48
CA GLN A 87 27.00 -21.00 -6.35
C GLN A 87 27.27 -20.02 -5.21
N LEU A 88 27.68 -20.52 -4.04
CA LEU A 88 28.01 -19.71 -2.86
C LEU A 88 29.22 -18.79 -3.12
N THR A 89 30.31 -19.31 -3.69
CA THR A 89 31.50 -18.53 -4.04
C THR A 89 31.17 -17.42 -5.03
N LYS A 90 30.40 -17.73 -6.06
CA LYS A 90 30.01 -16.75 -7.08
C LYS A 90 29.11 -15.66 -6.49
N ARG A 91 28.13 -16.04 -5.67
CA ARG A 91 27.26 -15.08 -4.98
C ARG A 91 28.06 -14.17 -4.05
N ARG A 92 29.01 -14.74 -3.29
CA ARG A 92 29.91 -13.98 -2.43
C ARG A 92 30.71 -12.94 -3.23
N SER A 93 31.33 -13.34 -4.34
CA SER A 93 32.09 -12.41 -5.17
C SER A 93 31.23 -11.28 -5.74
N GLN A 94 29.97 -11.56 -6.11
CA GLN A 94 29.05 -10.52 -6.58
C GLN A 94 28.76 -9.50 -5.47
N LEU A 95 28.45 -9.97 -4.26
CA LEU A 95 28.18 -9.10 -3.12
C LEU A 95 29.40 -8.29 -2.69
N GLU A 96 30.59 -8.89 -2.70
CA GLU A 96 31.85 -8.19 -2.40
C GLU A 96 32.12 -7.08 -3.43
N LEU A 97 31.88 -7.33 -4.72
CA LEU A 97 32.00 -6.32 -5.78
C LEU A 97 30.98 -5.18 -5.60
N CYS A 98 29.71 -5.49 -5.32
CA CYS A 98 28.70 -4.47 -5.02
C CYS A 98 29.12 -3.61 -3.82
N ARG A 99 29.60 -4.23 -2.74
CA ARG A 99 30.08 -3.52 -1.55
C ARG A 99 31.24 -2.57 -1.86
N GLN A 100 32.22 -3.01 -2.65
CA GLN A 100 33.37 -2.18 -3.04
C GLN A 100 32.94 -0.93 -3.81
N VAL A 101 31.93 -1.06 -4.67
CA VAL A 101 31.41 0.05 -5.47
C VAL A 101 30.56 1.01 -4.64
N LEU A 102 29.76 0.49 -3.70
CA LEU A 102 28.88 1.33 -2.87
C LEU A 102 29.60 2.00 -1.69
N ALA A 103 30.68 1.40 -1.16
CA ALA A 103 31.36 1.90 0.03
C ALA A 103 31.81 3.37 -0.08
N PRO A 104 32.41 3.84 -1.19
CA PRO A 104 32.75 5.26 -1.36
C PRO A 104 31.54 6.19 -1.25
N LEU A 105 30.39 5.79 -1.82
CA LEU A 105 29.16 6.60 -1.76
C LEU A 105 28.66 6.79 -0.33
N THR A 106 28.83 5.78 0.52
CA THR A 106 28.40 5.83 1.93
C THR A 106 29.32 6.68 2.80
N HIS A 107 30.62 6.71 2.50
CA HIS A 107 31.57 7.55 3.22
C HIS A 107 31.23 9.04 3.07
N ASP A 108 30.76 9.41 1.88
CA ASP A 108 30.39 10.78 1.55
C ASP A 108 28.97 11.16 2.02
N ALA A 109 28.16 10.23 2.54
CA ALA A 109 26.74 10.49 2.84
C ALA A 109 26.55 11.65 3.81
N GLN A 110 27.34 11.68 4.90
CA GLN A 110 27.29 12.77 5.88
C GLN A 110 27.75 14.11 5.29
N GLN A 111 28.81 14.09 4.48
CA GLN A 111 29.35 15.29 3.84
C GLN A 111 28.33 15.84 2.82
N ARG A 112 27.69 14.99 2.03
CA ARG A 112 26.65 15.39 1.05
C ARG A 112 25.42 15.97 1.74
N ALA A 113 25.01 15.38 2.86
CA ALA A 113 23.92 15.94 3.68
C ALA A 113 24.28 17.31 4.26
N GLN A 114 25.53 17.52 4.70
CA GLN A 114 26.02 18.82 5.17
C GLN A 114 26.02 19.86 4.04
N VAL A 115 26.52 19.50 2.85
CA VAL A 115 26.51 20.39 1.66
C VAL A 115 25.09 20.80 1.30
N LEU A 116 24.13 19.86 1.30
CA LEU A 116 22.72 20.15 1.06
C LEU A 116 22.17 21.13 2.11
N ALA A 117 22.46 20.91 3.39
CA ALA A 117 22.02 21.80 4.47
C ALA A 117 22.62 23.21 4.35
N GLU A 118 23.90 23.33 3.98
CA GLU A 118 24.55 24.61 3.73
C GLU A 118 23.93 25.35 2.54
N LEU A 119 23.68 24.66 1.43
CA LEU A 119 23.06 25.25 0.24
C LEU A 119 21.63 25.72 0.55
N GLN A 120 20.84 24.93 1.28
CA GLN A 120 19.50 25.34 1.72
C GLN A 120 19.55 26.54 2.67
N HIS A 121 20.55 26.61 3.56
CA HIS A 121 20.74 27.76 4.44
C HIS A 121 21.08 29.03 3.64
N ARG A 122 22.00 28.93 2.68
CA ARG A 122 22.36 30.06 1.79
C ARG A 122 21.18 30.50 0.94
N GLN A 123 20.43 29.56 0.38
CA GLN A 123 19.23 29.86 -0.40
C GLN A 123 18.21 30.65 0.44
N ARG A 124 18.01 30.31 1.72
CA ARG A 124 17.12 31.08 2.60
C ARG A 124 17.53 32.55 2.71
N HIS A 125 18.83 32.81 2.92
CA HIS A 125 19.35 34.19 2.97
C HIS A 125 19.18 34.90 1.63
N GLU A 126 19.46 34.24 0.51
CA GLU A 126 19.28 34.85 -0.81
C GLU A 126 17.81 35.16 -1.11
N LEU A 127 16.88 34.34 -0.62
CA LEU A 127 15.43 34.54 -0.74
C LEU A 127 14.89 35.70 0.12
N GLU A 128 15.70 36.26 1.04
CA GLU A 128 15.34 37.49 1.78
C GLU A 128 15.47 38.75 0.91
N ASP A 129 16.20 38.67 -0.21
CA ASP A 129 16.30 39.77 -1.18
C ASP A 129 14.90 40.11 -1.74
N PRO A 130 14.45 41.38 -1.69
CA PRO A 130 13.15 41.81 -2.19
C PRO A 130 12.84 41.39 -3.63
N LYS A 131 13.86 41.17 -4.47
CA LYS A 131 13.66 40.68 -5.85
C LYS A 131 12.92 39.34 -5.91
N TRP A 132 13.05 38.50 -4.87
CA TRP A 132 12.41 37.18 -4.81
C TRP A 132 11.07 37.16 -4.05
N ALA A 133 10.64 38.28 -3.46
CA ALA A 133 9.47 38.33 -2.59
C ALA A 133 8.20 37.73 -3.22
N LYS A 134 7.99 37.95 -4.53
CA LYS A 134 6.84 37.39 -5.26
C LYS A 134 6.92 35.86 -5.38
N ALA A 135 8.10 35.33 -5.70
CA ALA A 135 8.30 33.89 -5.83
C ALA A 135 8.17 33.17 -4.48
N VAL A 136 8.71 33.76 -3.40
CA VAL A 136 8.55 33.25 -2.03
C VAL A 136 7.08 33.26 -1.60
N ALA A 137 6.33 34.30 -1.92
CA ALA A 137 4.90 34.36 -1.63
C ALA A 137 4.10 33.27 -2.37
N GLU A 138 4.47 32.98 -3.62
CA GLU A 138 3.85 31.92 -4.43
C GLU A 138 4.16 30.53 -3.88
N LEU A 139 5.43 30.26 -3.54
CA LEU A 139 5.84 29.04 -2.82
C LEU A 139 5.06 28.86 -1.51
N GLY A 140 4.95 29.93 -0.71
CA GLY A 140 4.20 29.91 0.54
C GLY A 140 2.72 29.59 0.33
N LYS A 141 2.10 30.16 -0.72
CA LYS A 141 0.71 29.86 -1.09
C LYS A 141 0.54 28.39 -1.48
N MET A 142 1.43 27.85 -2.30
CA MET A 142 1.39 26.45 -2.73
C MET A 142 1.64 25.49 -1.57
N GLY A 143 2.57 25.82 -0.66
CA GLY A 143 2.77 25.07 0.58
C GLY A 143 1.52 25.02 1.46
N GLN A 144 0.82 26.16 1.61
CA GLN A 144 -0.45 26.19 2.34
C GLN A 144 -1.56 25.39 1.65
N GLU A 145 -1.62 25.39 0.32
CA GLU A 145 -2.57 24.58 -0.44
C GLU A 145 -2.30 23.08 -0.25
N ARG A 146 -1.03 22.67 -0.29
CA ARG A 146 -0.59 21.30 0.03
C ARG A 146 -1.03 20.88 1.43
N ASP A 147 -0.78 21.71 2.43
CA ASP A 147 -1.13 21.39 3.82
C ASP A 147 -2.66 21.30 4.03
N LYS A 148 -3.45 22.11 3.30
CA LYS A 148 -4.91 21.99 3.27
C LYS A 148 -5.37 20.68 2.65
N LEU A 149 -4.70 20.22 1.58
CA LEU A 149 -5.00 18.93 0.95
C LEU A 149 -4.70 17.77 1.87
N VAL A 150 -3.56 17.76 2.58
CA VAL A 150 -3.23 16.71 3.56
C VAL A 150 -4.32 16.61 4.64
N LYS A 151 -4.76 17.76 5.20
CA LYS A 151 -5.83 17.80 6.20
C LYS A 151 -7.18 17.27 5.68
N LYS A 152 -7.43 17.34 4.37
CA LYS A 152 -8.63 16.76 3.73
C LYS A 152 -8.46 15.29 3.37
N LEU A 153 -7.28 14.90 2.92
CA LEU A 153 -6.98 13.55 2.43
C LEU A 153 -7.04 12.52 3.55
N THR A 154 -6.45 12.81 4.71
CA THR A 154 -6.41 11.88 5.85
C THR A 154 -7.81 11.41 6.29
N PRO A 155 -8.80 12.30 6.56
CA PRO A 155 -10.14 11.84 6.92
C PRO A 155 -10.85 11.13 5.77
N LEU A 156 -10.61 11.50 4.50
CA LEU A 156 -11.17 10.78 3.35
C LEU A 156 -10.64 9.35 3.28
N GLN A 157 -9.33 9.15 3.40
CA GLN A 157 -8.71 7.83 3.39
C GLN A 157 -9.21 6.95 4.55
N GLN A 158 -9.37 7.53 5.75
CA GLN A 158 -9.97 6.83 6.89
C GLN A 158 -11.40 6.38 6.58
N ARG A 159 -12.23 7.25 5.98
CA ARG A 159 -13.59 6.88 5.58
C ARG A 159 -13.60 5.83 4.48
N ILE A 160 -12.71 5.89 3.49
CA ILE A 160 -12.60 4.88 2.41
C ILE A 160 -12.23 3.50 2.96
N ALA A 161 -11.24 3.45 3.86
CA ALA A 161 -10.78 2.21 4.51
C ALA A 161 -11.90 1.51 5.30
N LEU A 162 -12.95 2.24 5.64
CA LEU A 162 -14.10 1.79 6.39
C LEU A 162 -15.30 1.45 5.48
N THR A 163 -15.64 2.33 4.54
CA THR A 163 -16.81 2.17 3.67
C THR A 163 -16.60 1.12 2.57
N SER A 164 -15.38 0.97 2.04
CA SER A 164 -15.13 0.04 0.93
C SER A 164 -15.28 -1.44 1.36
N PRO A 165 -14.68 -1.89 2.48
CA PRO A 165 -14.91 -3.25 2.97
C PRO A 165 -16.38 -3.52 3.32
N ALA A 166 -17.11 -2.52 3.83
CA ALA A 166 -18.53 -2.66 4.12
C ALA A 166 -19.36 -2.88 2.85
N ALA A 167 -19.07 -2.16 1.76
CA ALA A 167 -19.71 -2.38 0.46
C ALA A 167 -19.40 -3.78 -0.11
N GLU A 168 -18.15 -4.23 -0.03
CA GLU A 168 -17.76 -5.58 -0.48
C GLU A 168 -18.48 -6.68 0.31
N MET A 169 -18.55 -6.53 1.64
CA MET A 169 -19.28 -7.47 2.50
C MET A 169 -20.77 -7.50 2.19
N LEU A 170 -21.41 -6.35 1.95
CA LEU A 170 -22.81 -6.25 1.55
C LEU A 170 -23.06 -6.95 0.21
N SER A 171 -22.19 -6.75 -0.77
CA SER A 171 -22.29 -7.40 -2.08
C SER A 171 -22.16 -8.93 -1.95
N ALA A 172 -21.12 -9.42 -1.28
CA ALA A 172 -20.91 -10.85 -1.08
C ALA A 172 -22.06 -11.51 -0.31
N PHE A 173 -22.71 -10.76 0.58
CA PHE A 173 -23.88 -11.23 1.31
C PHE A 173 -25.11 -11.34 0.41
N ILE A 174 -25.39 -10.32 -0.41
CA ILE A 174 -26.49 -10.35 -1.38
C ILE A 174 -26.30 -11.54 -2.33
N ASP A 175 -25.09 -11.73 -2.87
CA ASP A 175 -24.79 -12.86 -3.77
C ASP A 175 -25.06 -14.21 -3.09
N ARG A 176 -24.72 -14.33 -1.80
CA ARG A 176 -24.97 -15.55 -1.02
C ARG A 176 -26.46 -15.78 -0.75
N LEU A 177 -27.21 -14.71 -0.45
CA LEU A 177 -28.68 -14.79 -0.30
C LEU A 177 -29.34 -15.15 -1.62
N ASP A 178 -28.89 -14.57 -2.73
CA ASP A 178 -29.38 -14.86 -4.07
C ASP A 178 -29.13 -16.32 -4.42
N GLY A 179 -27.95 -16.89 -4.09
CA GLY A 179 -27.71 -18.33 -4.26
C GLY A 179 -28.67 -19.23 -3.46
N GLU A 180 -29.03 -18.84 -2.23
CA GLU A 180 -30.02 -19.58 -1.42
C GLU A 180 -31.46 -19.39 -1.94
N LEU A 181 -31.76 -18.28 -2.64
CA LEU A 181 -33.08 -18.00 -3.21
C LEU A 181 -33.26 -18.61 -4.62
N GLU A 182 -32.21 -18.64 -5.44
CA GLU A 182 -32.24 -19.14 -6.83
C GLU A 182 -32.20 -20.67 -6.91
N THR A 183 -31.68 -21.36 -5.89
CA THR A 183 -31.49 -22.81 -5.92
C THR A 183 -32.79 -23.64 -5.93
N LYS A 184 -33.98 -23.02 -5.84
CA LYS A 184 -35.31 -23.62 -6.12
C LYS A 184 -36.38 -22.54 -6.26
N ASN A 185 -37.29 -22.70 -7.23
CA ASN A 185 -38.47 -21.85 -7.45
C ASN A 185 -39.48 -21.92 -6.29
N GLY A 186 -39.15 -21.32 -5.15
CA GLY A 186 -40.01 -21.21 -3.97
C GLY A 186 -39.52 -21.99 -2.75
N PRO A 187 -40.20 -21.80 -1.60
CA PRO A 187 -39.81 -22.42 -0.35
C PRO A 187 -40.01 -23.94 -0.36
N ASP A 188 -39.11 -24.68 0.28
CA ASP A 188 -39.25 -26.15 0.38
C ASP A 188 -40.42 -26.54 1.29
N GLU A 189 -41.10 -27.66 1.02
CA GLU A 189 -42.27 -28.12 1.80
C GLU A 189 -42.02 -28.26 3.31
N ARG A 190 -40.75 -28.36 3.73
CA ARG A 190 -40.35 -28.51 5.13
C ARG A 190 -39.87 -27.20 5.78
N GLY A 191 -39.87 -26.10 5.04
CA GLY A 191 -39.45 -24.77 5.48
C GLY A 191 -37.99 -24.62 5.92
N ARG A 192 -37.12 -25.57 5.54
CA ARG A 192 -35.69 -25.55 5.90
C ARG A 192 -34.93 -24.47 5.14
N GLN A 193 -35.30 -24.20 3.90
CA GLN A 193 -34.62 -23.23 3.05
C GLN A 193 -34.93 -21.81 3.53
N SER A 194 -36.20 -21.48 3.74
CA SER A 194 -36.63 -20.21 4.33
C SER A 194 -35.99 -20.02 5.71
N TRP A 195 -35.99 -21.06 6.56
CA TRP A 195 -35.35 -20.99 7.88
C TRP A 195 -33.84 -20.69 7.81
N ARG A 196 -33.10 -21.32 6.88
CA ARG A 196 -31.66 -21.07 6.66
C ARG A 196 -31.41 -19.67 6.12
N ALA A 197 -32.17 -19.24 5.12
CA ALA A 197 -32.02 -17.92 4.51
C ALA A 197 -32.31 -16.80 5.52
N VAL A 198 -33.36 -16.93 6.34
CA VAL A 198 -33.63 -15.97 7.43
C VAL A 198 -32.55 -16.02 8.52
N SER A 199 -32.05 -17.21 8.87
CA SER A 199 -30.98 -17.36 9.88
C SER A 199 -29.68 -16.70 9.42
N MET A 200 -29.33 -16.89 8.14
CA MET A 200 -28.19 -16.23 7.51
C MET A 200 -28.40 -14.72 7.49
N ALA A 201 -29.58 -14.26 7.08
CA ALA A 201 -29.90 -12.84 7.05
C ALA A 201 -29.79 -12.18 8.43
N LYS A 202 -30.27 -12.85 9.49
CA LYS A 202 -30.16 -12.40 10.88
C LYS A 202 -28.71 -12.24 11.33
N SER A 203 -27.90 -13.28 11.13
CA SER A 203 -26.49 -13.26 11.55
C SER A 203 -25.69 -12.18 10.83
N MET A 204 -25.99 -11.97 9.55
CA MET A 204 -25.25 -11.03 8.71
C MET A 204 -25.69 -9.59 8.97
N LEU A 205 -26.97 -9.33 9.22
CA LEU A 205 -27.44 -8.02 9.68
C LEU A 205 -26.88 -7.61 11.03
N ALA A 206 -26.69 -8.55 11.97
CA ALA A 206 -26.00 -8.25 13.24
C ALA A 206 -24.53 -7.87 13.03
N THR A 207 -23.87 -8.49 12.05
CA THR A 207 -22.47 -8.17 11.69
C THR A 207 -22.38 -6.79 11.03
N LEU A 208 -23.32 -6.48 10.14
CA LEU A 208 -23.44 -5.18 9.49
C LEU A 208 -23.77 -4.06 10.50
N ASP A 209 -24.62 -4.32 11.49
CA ASP A 209 -24.96 -3.35 12.54
C ASP A 209 -23.73 -2.97 13.36
N SER A 210 -22.96 -3.97 13.76
CA SER A 210 -21.70 -3.76 14.46
C SER A 210 -20.69 -2.98 13.61
N LEU A 211 -20.63 -3.25 12.30
CA LEU A 211 -19.73 -2.53 11.40
C LEU A 211 -20.20 -1.09 11.21
N LEU A 212 -21.43 -0.85 10.80
CA LEU A 212 -22.00 0.49 10.63
C LEU A 212 -21.89 1.35 11.89
N GLY A 213 -22.07 0.74 13.07
CA GLY A 213 -21.83 1.38 14.37
C GLY A 213 -20.36 1.80 14.57
N GLN A 214 -19.40 0.96 14.19
CA GLN A 214 -17.97 1.34 14.17
C GLN A 214 -17.67 2.43 13.14
N LEU A 215 -18.41 2.45 12.03
CA LEU A 215 -18.28 3.44 10.95
C LEU A 215 -18.98 4.77 11.26
N GLN A 216 -19.73 4.86 12.36
CA GLN A 216 -20.60 6.01 12.70
C GLN A 216 -21.57 6.37 11.55
N LEU A 217 -21.94 5.38 10.74
CA LEU A 217 -22.89 5.56 9.66
C LEU A 217 -24.29 5.32 10.22
N GLU A 218 -25.08 6.39 10.34
CA GLU A 218 -26.49 6.31 10.75
C GLU A 218 -27.36 5.76 9.62
N ILE A 219 -27.22 4.47 9.33
CA ILE A 219 -28.04 3.79 8.33
C ILE A 219 -28.96 2.79 9.02
N ALA A 220 -30.27 2.95 8.79
CA ALA A 220 -31.26 2.04 9.34
C ALA A 220 -31.17 0.67 8.65
N LEU A 221 -30.85 -0.36 9.42
CA LEU A 221 -30.84 -1.73 8.92
C LEU A 221 -32.26 -2.31 8.81
N PRO A 222 -32.50 -3.19 7.82
CA PRO A 222 -33.77 -3.86 7.68
C PRO A 222 -34.08 -4.76 8.88
N LYS A 223 -35.35 -4.79 9.28
CA LYS A 223 -35.81 -5.62 10.40
C LYS A 223 -35.90 -7.08 9.96
N VAL A 224 -35.32 -7.97 10.77
CA VAL A 224 -35.40 -9.41 10.54
C VAL A 224 -36.60 -9.99 11.28
N PRO A 225 -37.41 -10.86 10.66
CA PRO A 225 -38.51 -11.53 11.34
C PRO A 225 -37.99 -12.46 12.45
N THR A 226 -38.88 -12.77 13.39
CA THR A 226 -38.58 -13.72 14.47
C THR A 226 -38.51 -15.13 13.88
N ILE A 227 -37.36 -15.78 14.04
CA ILE A 227 -37.11 -17.12 13.50
C ILE A 227 -37.61 -18.16 14.52
N PRO A 228 -38.44 -19.14 14.11
CA PRO A 228 -38.78 -20.26 14.97
C PRO A 228 -37.55 -21.12 15.26
N ALA A 229 -37.52 -21.77 16.44
CA ALA A 229 -36.37 -22.60 16.85
C ALA A 229 -36.09 -23.78 15.90
N ILE A 230 -37.11 -24.21 15.16
CA ILE A 230 -37.05 -25.25 14.14
C ILE A 230 -37.80 -24.81 12.88
N PRO A 231 -37.47 -25.38 11.71
CA PRO A 231 -38.23 -25.17 10.47
C PRO A 231 -39.72 -25.47 10.67
N ASP A 232 -40.58 -24.54 10.26
CA ASP A 232 -42.03 -24.65 10.41
C ASP A 232 -42.71 -24.40 9.06
N PRO A 233 -43.42 -25.40 8.50
CA PRO A 233 -44.13 -25.27 7.22
C PRO A 233 -45.29 -24.27 7.26
N VAL A 234 -45.86 -23.98 8.44
CA VAL A 234 -47.02 -23.08 8.61
C VAL A 234 -46.64 -21.62 8.35
N VAL A 235 -45.44 -21.22 8.75
CA VAL A 235 -44.92 -19.85 8.57
C VAL A 235 -43.95 -19.73 7.40
N ASN A 236 -43.75 -20.81 6.65
CA ASN A 236 -42.72 -20.92 5.63
C ASN A 236 -42.84 -19.88 4.50
N GLU A 237 -44.04 -19.70 3.96
CA GLU A 237 -44.31 -18.69 2.92
C GLU A 237 -44.10 -17.27 3.45
N GLN A 238 -44.50 -17.01 4.69
CA GLN A 238 -44.29 -15.72 5.34
C GLN A 238 -42.79 -15.44 5.51
N LEU A 239 -42.02 -16.41 6.01
CA LEU A 239 -40.56 -16.29 6.16
C LEU A 239 -39.89 -16.08 4.80
N TRP A 240 -40.37 -16.74 3.74
CA TRP A 240 -39.86 -16.58 2.39
C TRP A 240 -40.07 -15.16 1.84
N GLN A 241 -41.27 -14.60 1.96
CA GLN A 241 -41.55 -13.23 1.53
C GLN A 241 -40.74 -12.19 2.32
N GLU A 242 -40.51 -12.44 3.60
CA GLU A 242 -39.69 -11.58 4.45
C GLU A 242 -38.21 -11.61 4.03
N VAL A 243 -37.64 -12.76 3.67
CA VAL A 243 -36.28 -12.85 3.11
C VAL A 243 -36.18 -12.07 1.81
N ILE A 244 -37.17 -12.20 0.91
CA ILE A 244 -37.22 -11.44 -0.34
C ILE A 244 -37.22 -9.94 -0.06
N ARG A 245 -38.01 -9.48 0.94
CA ARG A 245 -38.02 -8.07 1.35
C ARG A 245 -36.67 -7.64 1.89
N THR A 246 -36.10 -8.38 2.85
CA THR A 246 -34.78 -8.08 3.42
C THR A 246 -33.69 -8.02 2.36
N ARG A 247 -33.72 -8.92 1.36
CA ARG A 247 -32.80 -8.92 0.22
C ARG A 247 -32.91 -7.63 -0.60
N ARG A 248 -34.12 -7.13 -0.87
CA ARG A 248 -34.30 -5.84 -1.57
C ARG A 248 -33.75 -4.68 -0.77
N GLU A 249 -34.10 -4.60 0.51
CA GLU A 249 -33.63 -3.54 1.42
C GLU A 249 -32.08 -3.56 1.54
N LEU A 250 -31.45 -4.74 1.55
CA LEU A 250 -30.01 -4.91 1.51
C LEU A 250 -29.39 -4.47 0.17
N ALA A 251 -30.04 -4.76 -0.95
CA ALA A 251 -29.58 -4.32 -2.27
C ALA A 251 -29.59 -2.79 -2.38
N ASP A 252 -30.64 -2.14 -1.89
CA ASP A 252 -30.74 -0.68 -1.83
C ASP A 252 -29.63 -0.10 -0.93
N LEU A 253 -29.41 -0.71 0.24
CA LEU A 253 -28.32 -0.33 1.15
C LEU A 253 -26.95 -0.48 0.49
N ASN A 254 -26.70 -1.59 -0.19
CA ASN A 254 -25.45 -1.84 -0.90
C ASN A 254 -25.23 -0.81 -2.01
N GLN A 255 -26.29 -0.41 -2.72
CA GLN A 255 -26.20 0.65 -3.71
C GLN A 255 -25.81 1.99 -3.08
N ILE A 256 -26.41 2.37 -1.95
CA ILE A 256 -26.10 3.61 -1.23
C ILE A 256 -24.65 3.60 -0.72
N VAL A 257 -24.26 2.55 0.01
CA VAL A 257 -22.90 2.43 0.57
C VAL A 257 -21.86 2.35 -0.54
N GLY A 258 -22.16 1.63 -1.63
CA GLY A 258 -21.29 1.56 -2.80
C GLY A 258 -21.19 2.88 -3.57
N GLN A 259 -22.25 3.68 -3.63
CA GLN A 259 -22.19 5.05 -4.18
C GLN A 259 -21.33 5.97 -3.30
N GLU A 260 -21.53 5.95 -1.98
CA GLU A 260 -20.72 6.73 -1.05
C GLU A 260 -19.24 6.35 -1.14
N ALA A 261 -18.91 5.05 -1.17
CA ALA A 261 -17.54 4.57 -1.35
C ALA A 261 -16.90 5.12 -2.63
N ARG A 262 -17.61 5.04 -3.77
CA ARG A 262 -17.13 5.59 -5.05
C ARG A 262 -16.94 7.10 -5.01
N THR A 263 -17.88 7.84 -4.40
CA THR A 263 -17.76 9.29 -4.26
C THR A 263 -16.58 9.68 -3.39
N LEU A 264 -16.35 8.97 -2.28
CA LEU A 264 -15.19 9.19 -1.41
C LEU A 264 -13.88 8.90 -2.14
N ILE A 265 -13.80 7.79 -2.88
CA ILE A 265 -12.64 7.43 -3.71
C ILE A 265 -12.37 8.54 -4.73
N LEU A 266 -13.38 8.98 -5.48
CA LEU A 266 -13.24 10.06 -6.47
C LEU A 266 -12.69 11.34 -5.81
N GLN A 267 -13.24 11.75 -4.66
CA GLN A 267 -12.76 12.92 -3.93
C GLN A 267 -11.32 12.76 -3.42
N ALA A 268 -10.95 11.56 -2.97
CA ALA A 268 -9.59 11.26 -2.55
C ALA A 268 -8.62 11.25 -3.73
N ASP A 269 -9.03 10.73 -4.88
CA ASP A 269 -8.23 10.73 -6.12
C ASP A 269 -7.98 12.15 -6.61
N GLU A 270 -9.02 12.99 -6.66
CA GLU A 270 -8.89 14.42 -7.00
C GLU A 270 -7.93 15.15 -6.04
N CYS A 271 -8.06 14.89 -4.73
CA CYS A 271 -7.15 15.46 -3.73
C CYS A 271 -5.72 14.94 -3.88
N THR A 272 -5.54 13.66 -4.21
CA THR A 272 -4.24 13.02 -4.41
C THR A 272 -3.55 13.59 -5.63
N GLN A 273 -4.26 13.66 -6.77
CA GLN A 273 -3.74 14.24 -8.00
C GLN A 273 -3.31 15.69 -7.76
N ARG A 274 -4.15 16.50 -7.10
CA ARG A 274 -3.80 17.89 -6.80
C ARG A 274 -2.60 17.99 -5.85
N PHE A 275 -2.51 17.09 -4.88
CA PHE A 275 -1.38 17.03 -3.96
C PHE A 275 -0.08 16.68 -4.69
N GLU A 276 -0.12 15.73 -5.62
CA GLU A 276 1.01 15.34 -6.48
C GLU A 276 1.44 16.50 -7.39
N GLU A 277 0.50 17.17 -8.07
CA GLU A 277 0.77 18.35 -8.90
C GLU A 277 1.49 19.45 -8.12
N ILE A 278 0.99 19.81 -6.93
CA ILE A 278 1.61 20.84 -6.10
C ILE A 278 2.96 20.37 -5.57
N THR A 279 3.08 19.10 -5.18
CA THR A 279 4.33 18.54 -4.68
C THR A 279 5.41 18.53 -5.75
N GLU A 280 5.06 18.15 -6.98
CA GLU A 280 5.99 18.16 -8.11
C GLU A 280 6.39 19.57 -8.49
N TRP A 281 5.42 20.50 -8.57
CA TRP A 281 5.71 21.91 -8.80
C TRP A 281 6.65 22.48 -7.72
N LEU A 282 6.41 22.18 -6.43
CA LEU A 282 7.29 22.63 -5.34
C LEU A 282 8.71 22.07 -5.46
N LYS A 283 8.88 20.79 -5.85
CA LYS A 283 10.20 20.20 -6.11
C LYS A 283 10.90 20.89 -7.28
N GLU A 284 10.17 21.16 -8.36
CA GLU A 284 10.74 21.85 -9.52
C GLU A 284 11.27 23.24 -9.14
N GLN A 285 10.51 23.98 -8.32
CA GLN A 285 10.87 25.33 -7.89
C GLN A 285 11.96 25.36 -6.82
N MET A 286 12.04 24.36 -5.94
CA MET A 286 12.97 24.35 -4.79
C MET A 286 14.24 23.51 -5.00
N GLY A 287 14.27 22.65 -6.03
CA GLY A 287 15.27 21.59 -6.17
C GLY A 287 15.03 20.46 -5.17
#